data_AF-A0A0H5Q719-F1
#
_entry.id   AF-A0A0H5Q719-F1
#
_cell.length_a   1.000
_cell.length_b   1.000
_cell.length_c   1.000
_cell.angle_alpha   90.00
_cell.angle_beta   90.00
_cell.angle_gamma   90.00
#
_symmetry.space_group_name_H-M   'P 1'
#
loop_
_entity.id
_entity.type
_entity.pdbx_description
1 polymer ?
#
loop_
_entity_poly.entity_id
_entity_poly.type
_entity_poly.pdbx_seq_one_letter_code
_entity_poly.pdbx_strand_id
1 'polypeptide(L)'
;MSSKRPRTTLLLTEELLAALRSLSEASGMSMSSIVVKFLEPSIPVMKSLEKAFSSAQDSSVDSIQVLATDIVDLINNSVDKLNKEVNND
;
A
#
# COMPACT_ATOMS: atom_id res chain seq x y z
N MET A 1 10.10 -16.21 22.84
CA MET A 1 8.63 -16.25 22.95
C MET A 1 8.03 -16.32 21.56
N SER A 2 7.09 -17.23 21.32
CA SER A 2 6.40 -17.39 20.03
C SER A 2 5.74 -16.07 19.63
N SER A 3 6.24 -15.37 18.59
CA SER A 3 5.51 -14.25 18.01
C SER A 3 4.28 -14.83 17.29
N LYS A 4 3.15 -14.95 17.99
CA LYS A 4 1.88 -15.28 17.34
C LYS A 4 1.45 -14.07 16.52
N ARG A 5 1.94 -13.97 15.29
CA ARG A 5 1.43 -12.99 14.33
C ARG A 5 -0.09 -13.23 14.20
N PRO A 6 -0.91 -12.18 14.28
CA PRO A 6 -2.35 -12.33 14.14
C PRO A 6 -2.66 -12.95 12.76
N ARG A 7 -3.56 -13.94 12.75
CA ARG A 7 -4.06 -14.54 11.51
C ARG A 7 -5.25 -13.74 11.03
N THR A 8 -5.26 -13.37 9.76
CA THR A 8 -6.38 -12.70 9.12
C THR A 8 -6.78 -13.47 7.87
N THR A 9 -8.08 -13.46 7.56
CA THR A 9 -8.62 -14.03 6.32
C THR A 9 -9.01 -12.87 5.41
N LEU A 10 -8.48 -12.86 4.18
CA LEU A 10 -8.81 -11.87 3.18
C LEU A 10 -9.72 -12.51 2.12
N LEU A 11 -10.80 -11.80 1.76
CA LEU A 11 -11.60 -12.14 0.59
C LEU A 11 -10.98 -11.44 -0.62
N LEU A 12 -10.61 -12.22 -1.62
CA LEU A 12 -9.96 -11.73 -2.84
C LEU A 12 -10.85 -11.98 -4.04
N THR A 13 -10.75 -11.10 -5.04
CA THR A 13 -11.28 -11.41 -6.38
C THR A 13 -10.46 -12.55 -6.99
N GLU A 14 -11.04 -13.25 -7.96
CA GLU A 14 -10.35 -14.33 -8.68
C GLU A 14 -9.08 -13.80 -9.38
N GLU A 15 -9.14 -12.62 -9.96
CA GLU A 15 -8.01 -11.96 -10.62
C GLU A 15 -6.86 -11.68 -9.64
N LEU A 16 -7.16 -11.12 -8.47
CA LEU A 16 -6.14 -10.82 -7.46
C LEU A 16 -5.52 -12.09 -6.88
N LEU A 17 -6.33 -13.14 -6.70
CA LEU A 17 -5.83 -14.45 -6.28
C LEU A 17 -4.90 -15.07 -7.33
N ALA A 18 -5.26 -14.99 -8.61
CA ALA A 18 -4.43 -15.48 -9.71
C ALA A 18 -3.08 -14.74 -9.79
N ALA A 19 -3.10 -13.40 -9.66
CA ALA A 19 -1.89 -12.60 -9.65
C ALA A 19 -0.96 -12.95 -8.48
N LEU A 20 -1.50 -13.12 -7.26
CA LEU A 20 -0.72 -13.52 -6.10
C LEU A 20 -0.11 -14.92 -6.24
N ARG A 21 -0.84 -15.87 -6.84
CA ARG A 21 -0.32 -17.22 -7.13
C ARG A 21 0.83 -17.16 -8.13
N SER A 22 0.64 -16.47 -9.25
CA SER A 22 1.68 -16.32 -10.28
C SER A 22 2.95 -15.68 -9.71
N LEU A 23 2.81 -14.62 -8.89
CA LEU A 23 3.94 -13.97 -8.24
C LEU A 23 4.61 -14.87 -7.18
N SER A 24 3.84 -15.67 -6.46
CA SER A 24 4.35 -16.66 -5.51
C SER A 24 5.20 -17.73 -6.20
N GLU A 25 4.74 -18.24 -7.34
CA GLU A 25 5.49 -19.20 -8.16
C GLU A 25 6.78 -18.59 -8.72
N ALA A 26 6.71 -17.37 -9.27
CA ALA A 26 7.87 -16.71 -9.86
C ALA A 26 8.93 -16.30 -8.82
N SER A 27 8.52 -15.86 -7.62
CA SER A 27 9.43 -15.36 -6.59
C SER A 27 9.88 -16.41 -5.57
N GLY A 28 9.23 -17.59 -5.54
CA GLY A 28 9.43 -18.59 -4.51
C GLY A 28 8.95 -18.17 -3.11
N MET A 29 8.34 -16.99 -2.96
CA MET A 29 7.78 -16.51 -1.71
C MET A 29 6.38 -17.06 -1.47
N SER A 30 5.97 -17.20 -0.20
CA SER A 30 4.57 -17.49 0.12
C SER A 30 3.67 -16.31 -0.21
N MET A 31 2.43 -16.58 -0.65
CA MET A 31 1.41 -15.53 -0.89
C MET A 31 1.21 -14.62 0.34
N SER A 32 1.25 -15.18 1.55
CA SER A 32 1.15 -14.38 2.79
C SER A 32 2.32 -13.40 2.96
N SER A 33 3.53 -13.80 2.59
CA SER A 33 4.71 -12.94 2.67
C SER A 33 4.66 -11.84 1.61
N ILE A 34 4.15 -12.16 0.42
CA ILE A 34 3.92 -11.18 -0.65
C ILE A 34 2.92 -10.13 -0.15
N VAL A 35 1.76 -10.56 0.35
CA VAL A 35 0.73 -9.64 0.90
C VAL A 35 1.31 -8.73 1.97
N VAL A 36 2.09 -9.26 2.92
CA VAL A 36 2.73 -8.45 3.97
C VAL A 36 3.73 -7.46 3.36
N LYS A 37 4.62 -7.90 2.47
CA LYS A 37 5.61 -7.03 1.83
C LYS A 37 4.99 -5.90 1.00
N PHE A 38 3.78 -6.08 0.46
CA PHE A 38 3.08 -5.03 -0.27
C PHE A 38 2.20 -4.15 0.63
N LEU A 39 1.52 -4.73 1.63
CA LEU A 39 0.61 -3.97 2.49
C LEU A 39 1.35 -3.15 3.56
N GLU A 40 2.42 -3.66 4.17
CA GLU A 40 3.15 -2.92 5.21
C GLU A 40 3.71 -1.58 4.72
N PRO A 41 4.38 -1.50 3.55
CA PRO A 41 4.83 -0.22 3.01
C PRO A 41 3.68 0.73 2.65
N SER A 42 2.47 0.21 2.43
CA SER A 42 1.29 0.99 2.06
C SER A 42 0.61 1.67 3.27
N ILE A 43 1.00 1.34 4.50
CA ILE A 43 0.38 1.89 5.73
C ILE A 43 0.34 3.43 5.76
N PRO A 44 1.42 4.17 5.41
CA PRO A 44 1.37 5.64 5.41
C PRO A 44 0.33 6.19 4.44
N VAL A 45 0.23 5.60 3.23
CA VAL A 45 -0.76 5.98 2.21
C VAL A 45 -2.17 5.72 2.73
N MET A 46 -2.41 4.55 3.32
CA MET A 46 -3.73 4.20 3.90
C MET A 46 -4.14 5.21 4.99
N LYS A 47 -3.21 5.63 5.86
CA LYS A 47 -3.47 6.65 6.89
C LYS A 47 -3.75 8.03 6.30
N SER A 48 -3.02 8.43 5.25
CA SER A 48 -3.28 9.68 4.55
C SER A 48 -4.67 9.67 3.89
N LEU A 49 -5.07 8.54 3.29
CA LEU A 49 -6.41 8.35 2.72
C LEU A 49 -7.49 8.38 3.79
N GLU A 50 -7.30 7.71 4.93
CA GLU A 50 -8.24 7.76 6.06
C GLU A 50 -8.48 9.21 6.51
N LYS A 51 -7.39 9.95 6.75
CA LYS A 51 -7.46 11.38 7.09
C LYS A 51 -8.17 12.17 5.99
N ALA A 52 -7.93 11.82 4.72
CA ALA A 52 -8.58 12.43 3.58
C ALA A 52 -10.09 12.29 3.62
N PHE A 53 -10.57 11.06 3.83
CA PHE A 53 -11.98 10.75 3.91
C PHE A 53 -12.64 11.41 5.12
N SER A 54 -12.01 11.39 6.29
CA SER A 54 -12.54 12.06 7.48
C SER A 54 -12.66 13.57 7.28
N SER A 55 -11.63 14.21 6.72
CA SER A 55 -11.67 15.66 6.44
C SER A 55 -12.68 16.05 5.37
N ALA A 56 -12.86 15.22 4.32
CA ALA A 56 -13.88 15.44 3.30
C ALA A 56 -15.31 15.22 3.81
N GLN A 57 -15.48 14.35 4.81
CA GLN A 57 -16.77 14.11 5.47
C GLN A 57 -17.12 15.24 6.45
N ASP A 58 -16.11 15.86 7.06
CA ASP A 58 -16.28 16.92 8.07
C ASP A 58 -16.32 18.35 7.49
N SER A 59 -15.81 18.65 6.28
CA SER A 59 -15.71 20.04 5.79
C SER A 59 -15.55 20.20 4.27
N SER A 60 -15.98 21.37 3.77
CA SER A 60 -16.09 21.83 2.37
C SER A 60 -14.91 21.55 1.43
N VAL A 61 -15.23 21.53 0.13
CA VAL A 61 -14.43 21.32 -1.11
C VAL A 61 -12.94 21.71 -1.06
N ASP A 62 -12.56 22.76 -0.32
CA ASP A 62 -11.16 23.20 -0.15
C ASP A 62 -10.25 22.15 0.50
N SER A 63 -10.81 21.26 1.34
CA SER A 63 -10.05 20.19 2.02
C SER A 63 -9.55 19.12 1.05
N ILE A 64 -10.30 18.85 -0.02
CA ILE A 64 -10.02 17.80 -1.01
C ILE A 64 -8.82 18.17 -1.88
N GLN A 65 -8.64 19.46 -2.19
CA GLN A 65 -7.55 19.94 -3.04
C GLN A 65 -6.20 19.88 -2.32
N VAL A 66 -6.17 20.16 -1.01
CA VAL A 66 -4.98 19.96 -0.17
C VAL A 66 -4.61 18.48 -0.10
N LEU A 67 -5.59 17.59 0.03
CA LEU A 67 -5.37 16.15 0.08
C LEU A 67 -4.84 15.54 -1.22
N ALA A 68 -5.36 16.00 -2.37
CA ALA A 68 -4.84 15.57 -3.66
C ALA A 68 -3.37 15.96 -3.84
N THR A 69 -2.99 17.14 -3.34
CA THR A 69 -1.60 17.63 -3.38
C THR A 69 -0.70 16.77 -2.48
N ASP A 70 -1.14 16.49 -1.25
CA ASP A 70 -0.39 15.65 -0.31
C ASP A 70 -0.16 14.22 -0.84
N ILE A 71 -1.16 13.63 -1.50
CA ILE A 71 -1.05 12.29 -2.11
C ILE A 71 -0.08 12.30 -3.29
N VAL A 72 -0.17 13.31 -4.17
CA VAL A 72 0.75 13.45 -5.31
C VAL A 72 2.18 13.62 -4.83
N ASP A 73 2.42 14.44 -3.80
CA ASP A 73 3.76 14.63 -3.24
C ASP A 73 4.30 13.36 -2.59
N LEU A 74 3.45 12.59 -1.92
CA LEU A 74 3.86 11.32 -1.31
C LEU A 74 4.21 10.26 -2.37
N ILE A 75 3.47 10.23 -3.49
CA ILE A 75 3.74 9.36 -4.63
C ILE A 75 5.05 9.76 -5.30
N ASN A 76 5.24 11.06 -5.61
CA ASN A 76 6.46 11.56 -6.23
C ASN A 76 7.70 11.24 -5.40
N ASN A 77 7.65 11.46 -4.08
CA ASN A 77 8.75 11.12 -3.18
C ASN A 77 9.04 9.62 -3.10
N SER A 78 8.00 8.78 -3.22
CA SER A 78 8.16 7.32 -3.22
C SER A 78 8.76 6.82 -4.53
N VAL A 79 8.34 7.39 -5.67
CA VAL A 79 8.91 7.11 -7.00
C VAL A 79 10.36 7.56 -7.09
N ASP A 80 10.70 8.72 -6.54
CA ASP A 80 12.08 9.22 -6.52
C ASP A 80 13.02 8.34 -5.69
N LYS A 81 12.52 7.78 -4.58
CA LYS A 81 13.28 6.79 -3.79
C LYS A 81 13.52 5.51 -4.58
N LEU A 82 12.48 4.98 -5.24
CA LEU A 82 12.62 3.79 -6.08
C LEU A 82 13.57 4.04 -7.26
N ASN A 83 13.49 5.19 -7.92
CA ASN A 83 14.41 5.56 -9.00
C ASN A 83 15.86 5.69 -8.53
N LYS A 84 16.10 6.19 -7.31
CA LYS A 84 17.45 6.24 -6.73
C LYS A 84 17.99 4.87 -6.35
N GLU A 85 17.13 3.94 -5.95
CA GLU A 85 17.52 2.56 -5.65
C GLU A 85 17.80 1.76 -6.93
N VAL A 86 17.09 2.03 -8.03
CA VAL A 86 17.29 1.36 -9.33
C VAL A 86 18.52 1.87 -10.09
N ASN A 87 18.91 3.14 -9.91
CA ASN A 87 20.02 3.77 -10.66
C ASN A 87 21.35 3.85 -9.89
N ASN A 88 21.49 3.17 -8.75
CA ASN A 88 22.74 3.11 -7.96
C ASN A 88 23.44 1.73 -7.98
N ASP A 89 23.08 0.86 -8.92
CA ASP A 89 23.87 -0.32 -9.34
C ASP A 89 24.41 -0.11 -10.77
#